data_AF-A0AAV6KDT5-F1
#
_entry.id   AF-A0AAV6KDT5-F1
#
_cell.length_a   1.000
_cell.length_b   1.000
_cell.length_c   1.000
_cell.angle_alpha   90.00
_cell.angle_beta   90.00
_cell.angle_gamma   90.00
#
_symmetry.space_group_name_H-M   'P 1'
#
loop_
_entity.id
_entity.type
_entity.pdbx_description
1 polymer ?
#
loop_
_entity_poly.entity_id
_entity_poly.type
_entity_poly.pdbx_seq_one_letter_code
_entity_poly.pdbx_strand_id
1 'polypeptide(L)'
;MEVREENYETEEDEKVIPKKRARSCSTVRCGCKARLHIKYDKWSSKWKVTVFSDAHNHPLVTPSKRMRMKSNRHMPKAVKDLTEIFHRENLVVSKVTSIFGGEHIGFDNRDFYNHLRNVRHRELDGGDAQSVLIYFRKRQAENPQFFLCNSMR
;
A
#
# COMPACT_ATOMS: atom_id res chain seq x y z
N MET A 1 48.91 -44.46 -3.61
CA MET A 1 47.45 -44.26 -3.81
C MET A 1 47.00 -43.44 -2.63
N GLU A 2 47.13 -42.12 -2.75
CA GLU A 2 46.67 -41.17 -1.74
C GLU A 2 45.68 -40.25 -2.44
N VAL A 3 44.43 -40.37 -2.04
CA VAL A 3 43.30 -39.64 -2.59
C VAL A 3 43.32 -38.25 -1.97
N ARG A 4 43.46 -37.21 -2.80
CA ARG A 4 43.24 -35.82 -2.39
C ARG A 4 41.75 -35.65 -2.14
N GLU A 5 41.37 -35.46 -0.89
CA GLU A 5 40.03 -35.00 -0.51
C GLU A 5 39.95 -33.48 -0.76
N GLU A 6 39.20 -33.08 -1.78
CA GLU A 6 38.85 -31.69 -2.04
C GLU A 6 37.63 -31.35 -1.16
N ASN A 7 37.84 -30.56 -0.09
CA ASN A 7 36.76 -29.98 0.70
C ASN A 7 36.15 -28.80 -0.08
N TYR A 8 34.91 -28.97 -0.54
CA TYR A 8 34.09 -27.91 -1.12
C TYR A 8 33.39 -27.17 0.02
N GLU A 9 33.91 -25.99 0.37
CA GLU A 9 33.24 -25.07 1.29
C GLU A 9 32.04 -24.44 0.58
N THR A 10 30.82 -24.85 0.95
CA THR A 10 29.58 -24.17 0.54
C THR A 10 29.44 -22.86 1.32
N GLU A 11 29.60 -21.73 0.64
CA GLU A 11 29.27 -20.40 1.17
C GLU A 11 27.75 -20.32 1.44
N GLU A 12 27.37 -20.14 2.71
CA GLU A 12 25.99 -19.94 3.12
C GLU A 12 25.55 -18.50 2.76
N ASP A 13 24.74 -18.37 1.70
CA ASP A 13 24.10 -17.11 1.31
C ASP A 13 23.22 -16.54 2.45
N GLU A 14 23.77 -15.56 3.17
CA GLU A 14 23.05 -14.79 4.18
C GLU A 14 21.92 -14.00 3.52
N LYS A 15 20.68 -14.51 3.63
CA LYS A 15 19.48 -13.82 3.14
C LYS A 15 19.32 -12.47 3.83
N VAL A 16 19.74 -11.40 3.16
CA VAL A 16 19.49 -10.02 3.57
C VAL A 16 17.99 -9.74 3.57
N ILE A 17 17.35 -9.86 4.73
CA ILE A 17 15.94 -9.49 4.91
C ILE A 17 15.86 -7.96 4.82
N PRO A 18 15.19 -7.37 3.82
CA PRO A 18 15.11 -5.92 3.72
C PRO A 18 14.37 -5.39 4.95
N LYS A 19 15.07 -4.60 5.78
CA LYS A 19 14.50 -3.90 6.93
C LYS A 19 13.33 -3.04 6.43
N LYS A 20 12.10 -3.53 6.61
CA LYS A 20 10.89 -2.75 6.36
C LYS A 20 10.98 -1.50 7.23
N ARG A 21 11.20 -0.34 6.62
CA ARG A 21 11.17 0.95 7.31
C ARG A 21 9.87 0.99 8.12
N ALA A 22 10.00 1.04 9.45
CA ALA A 22 8.86 1.19 10.32
C ALA A 22 8.14 2.47 9.90
N ARG A 23 6.97 2.32 9.28
CA ARG A 23 6.13 3.47 8.95
C ARG A 23 5.83 4.15 10.28
N SER A 24 6.23 5.40 10.46
CA SER A 24 5.82 6.18 11.62
C SER A 24 4.30 6.30 11.56
N CYS A 25 3.62 5.42 12.29
CA CYS A 25 2.18 5.45 12.38
C CYS A 25 1.87 6.54 13.42
N SER A 26 1.50 7.73 12.95
CA SER A 26 1.09 8.86 13.79
C SER A 26 -0.21 8.61 14.56
N THR A 27 -0.73 7.37 14.57
CA THR A 27 -1.69 6.96 15.58
C THR A 27 -1.00 7.01 16.92
N VAL A 28 -1.04 8.18 17.57
CA VAL A 28 -0.76 8.32 19.00
C VAL A 28 -1.76 7.42 19.69
N ARG A 29 -1.35 6.17 19.95
CA ARG A 29 -2.14 5.25 20.76
C ARG A 29 -2.18 5.90 22.13
N CYS A 30 -3.33 6.40 22.53
CA CYS A 30 -3.56 7.05 23.82
C CYS A 30 -3.40 6.11 25.03
N GLY A 31 -2.78 4.94 24.86
CA GLY A 31 -2.62 3.94 25.91
C GLY A 31 -3.94 3.33 26.40
N CYS A 32 -5.03 3.42 25.61
CA CYS A 32 -6.32 2.86 25.99
C CYS A 32 -6.20 1.34 26.21
N LYS A 33 -6.69 0.87 27.37
CA LYS A 33 -6.64 -0.54 27.77
C LYS A 33 -7.90 -1.33 27.37
N ALA A 34 -8.89 -0.66 26.78
CA ALA A 34 -10.11 -1.28 26.29
C ALA A 34 -9.76 -2.36 25.25
N ARG A 35 -10.29 -3.57 25.42
CA ARG A 35 -9.98 -4.72 24.56
C ARG A 35 -11.07 -5.78 24.61
N LEU A 36 -11.23 -6.48 23.50
CA LEU A 36 -12.10 -7.63 23.33
C LEU A 36 -11.27 -8.79 22.80
N HIS A 37 -11.19 -9.90 23.53
CA HIS A 37 -10.55 -11.13 23.08
C HIS A 37 -11.59 -12.21 22.85
N ILE A 38 -11.74 -12.64 21.60
CA ILE A 38 -12.62 -13.73 21.20
C ILE A 38 -11.74 -14.93 20.84
N LYS A 39 -12.04 -16.10 21.41
CA LYS A 39 -11.38 -17.36 21.06
C LYS A 39 -12.41 -18.37 20.57
N TYR A 40 -12.04 -19.15 19.58
CA TYR A 40 -12.83 -20.29 19.15
C TYR A 40 -12.56 -21.47 20.09
N ASP A 41 -13.62 -21.96 20.73
CA ASP A 41 -13.54 -23.15 21.57
C ASP A 41 -13.85 -24.38 20.72
N LYS A 42 -12.82 -25.22 20.54
CA LYS A 42 -12.91 -26.45 19.74
C LYS A 42 -13.82 -27.51 20.37
N TRP A 43 -13.99 -27.51 21.70
CA TRP A 43 -14.80 -28.52 22.38
C TRP A 43 -16.29 -28.24 22.26
N SER A 44 -16.68 -26.97 22.39
CA SER A 44 -18.08 -26.55 22.25
C SER A 44 -18.45 -26.10 20.84
N SER A 45 -17.49 -26.10 19.90
CA SER A 45 -17.62 -25.61 18.52
C SER A 45 -18.20 -24.20 18.42
N LYS A 46 -17.93 -23.34 19.42
CA LYS A 46 -18.51 -22.00 19.57
C LYS A 46 -17.43 -20.95 19.80
N TRP A 47 -17.70 -19.72 19.35
CA TRP A 47 -16.88 -18.56 19.68
C TRP A 47 -17.21 -18.07 21.09
N LYS A 48 -16.19 -17.91 21.93
CA LYS A 48 -16.32 -17.41 23.31
C LYS A 48 -15.53 -16.13 23.49
N VAL A 49 -16.13 -15.14 24.16
CA VAL A 49 -15.43 -13.95 24.61
C VAL A 49 -14.67 -14.29 25.89
N THR A 50 -13.35 -14.18 25.85
CA THR A 50 -12.44 -14.53 26.96
C THR A 50 -12.03 -13.33 27.80
N VAL A 51 -11.95 -12.15 27.18
CA VAL A 51 -11.64 -10.89 27.87
C VAL A 51 -12.50 -9.81 27.26
N PHE A 52 -13.20 -9.06 28.10
CA PHE A 52 -13.92 -7.85 27.72
C PHE A 52 -13.59 -6.75 28.71
N SER A 53 -13.04 -5.64 28.20
CA SER A 53 -12.78 -4.43 28.99
C SER A 53 -13.29 -3.25 28.18
N ASP A 54 -14.36 -2.63 28.68
CA ASP A 54 -15.03 -1.46 28.08
C ASP A 54 -14.54 -0.12 28.67
N ALA A 55 -13.57 -0.17 29.59
CA ALA A 55 -13.03 1.03 30.22
C ALA A 55 -12.14 1.79 29.23
N HIS A 56 -12.67 2.88 28.68
CA HIS A 56 -11.96 3.79 27.79
C HIS A 56 -11.36 4.98 28.55
N ASN A 57 -10.19 5.44 28.11
CA ASN A 57 -9.54 6.66 28.62
C ASN A 57 -9.71 7.86 27.66
N HIS A 58 -10.62 7.75 26.70
CA HIS A 58 -10.92 8.76 25.69
C HIS A 58 -12.40 8.69 25.32
N PRO A 59 -13.00 9.76 24.79
CA PRO A 59 -14.37 9.72 24.28
C PRO A 59 -14.50 8.74 23.10
N LEU A 60 -15.67 8.12 22.98
CA LEU A 60 -16.02 7.30 21.82
C LEU A 60 -16.18 8.17 20.58
N VAL A 61 -15.96 7.57 19.41
CA VAL A 61 -16.12 8.26 18.13
C VAL A 61 -17.59 8.58 17.90
N THR A 62 -17.90 9.85 17.62
CA THR A 62 -19.27 10.27 17.34
C THR A 62 -19.78 9.63 16.04
N PRO A 63 -21.11 9.40 15.91
CA PRO A 63 -21.69 8.82 14.70
C PRO A 63 -21.28 9.56 13.42
N SER A 64 -21.22 10.90 13.44
CA SER A 64 -20.81 11.72 12.30
C SER A 64 -19.36 11.48 11.88
N LYS A 65 -18.48 11.11 12.81
CA LYS A 65 -17.05 10.82 12.54
C LYS A 65 -16.79 9.34 12.27
N ARG A 66 -17.77 8.46 12.54
CA ARG A 66 -17.67 7.01 12.33
C ARG A 66 -17.29 6.66 10.89
N MET A 67 -17.84 7.36 9.91
CA MET A 67 -17.57 7.10 8.48
C MET A 67 -16.11 7.33 8.10
N ARG A 68 -15.39 8.20 8.83
CA ARG A 68 -14.00 8.54 8.56
C ARG A 68 -13.00 7.60 9.27
N MET A 69 -13.49 6.67 10.09
CA MET A 69 -12.67 5.64 10.71
C MET A 69 -12.12 4.69 9.66
N LYS A 70 -10.85 4.31 9.78
CA LYS A 70 -10.17 3.43 8.82
C LYS A 70 -10.94 2.14 8.50
N SER A 71 -11.60 1.51 9.48
CA SER A 71 -12.39 0.29 9.29
C SER A 71 -13.65 0.51 8.42
N ASN A 72 -14.16 1.74 8.41
CA ASN A 72 -15.38 2.13 7.71
C ASN A 72 -15.07 2.92 6.43
N ARG A 73 -13.80 3.26 6.19
CA ARG A 73 -13.37 3.92 4.97
C ARG A 73 -13.49 2.95 3.80
N HIS A 74 -14.35 3.27 2.87
CA HIS A 74 -14.53 2.52 1.64
C HIS A 74 -14.69 3.50 0.49
N MET A 75 -13.94 3.29 -0.60
CA MET A 75 -14.11 4.03 -1.84
C MET A 75 -14.92 3.17 -2.81
N PRO A 76 -16.19 3.56 -3.10
CA PRO A 76 -17.05 2.85 -4.05
C PRO A 76 -16.40 2.78 -5.43
N LYS A 77 -16.78 1.76 -6.22
CA LYS A 77 -16.25 1.58 -7.59
C LYS A 77 -16.49 2.83 -8.46
N ALA A 78 -17.70 3.38 -8.47
CA ALA A 78 -18.02 4.59 -9.23
C ALA A 78 -17.10 5.78 -8.90
N VAL A 79 -16.69 5.92 -7.64
CA VAL A 79 -15.77 6.98 -7.19
C VAL A 79 -14.36 6.72 -7.71
N LYS A 80 -13.90 5.47 -7.72
CA LYS A 80 -12.60 5.07 -8.29
C LYS A 80 -12.55 5.36 -9.79
N ASP A 81 -13.58 4.94 -10.51
CA ASP A 81 -13.69 5.13 -11.95
C ASP A 81 -13.67 6.64 -12.28
N LEU A 82 -14.42 7.46 -11.53
CA LEU A 82 -14.40 8.92 -11.72
C LEU A 82 -13.05 9.54 -11.36
N THR A 83 -12.37 9.03 -10.32
CA THR A 83 -11.03 9.48 -9.93
C THR A 83 -10.02 9.23 -11.04
N GLU A 84 -10.08 8.08 -11.70
CA GLU A 84 -9.21 7.74 -12.83
C GLU A 84 -9.51 8.62 -14.06
N ILE A 85 -10.78 8.87 -14.37
CA ILE A 85 -11.19 9.78 -15.45
C ILE A 85 -10.66 11.19 -15.17
N PHE A 86 -10.87 11.72 -13.96
CA PHE A 86 -10.37 13.05 -13.59
C PHE A 86 -8.85 13.13 -13.72
N HIS A 87 -8.14 12.08 -13.30
CA HIS A 87 -6.69 12.03 -13.44
C HIS A 87 -6.25 12.03 -14.91
N ARG A 88 -6.93 11.24 -15.77
CA ARG A 88 -6.63 11.14 -17.21
C ARG A 88 -6.88 12.45 -17.95
N GLU A 89 -7.96 13.15 -17.60
CA GLU A 89 -8.35 14.42 -18.22
C GLU A 89 -7.66 15.64 -17.58
N ASN A 90 -6.65 15.44 -16.71
CA ASN A 90 -5.94 16.48 -15.96
C ASN A 90 -6.86 17.41 -15.14
N LEU A 91 -7.99 16.87 -14.68
CA LEU A 91 -8.92 17.57 -13.80
C LEU A 91 -8.48 17.45 -12.35
N VAL A 92 -8.94 18.41 -11.54
CA VAL A 92 -8.65 18.44 -10.11
C VAL A 92 -9.39 17.30 -9.40
N VAL A 93 -8.66 16.23 -9.08
CA VAL A 93 -9.20 15.02 -8.41
C VAL A 93 -9.90 15.33 -7.09
N SER A 94 -9.49 16.39 -6.38
CA SER A 94 -10.15 16.77 -5.12
C SER A 94 -11.58 17.29 -5.29
N LYS A 95 -12.03 17.59 -6.51
CA LYS A 95 -13.43 17.95 -6.80
C LYS A 95 -14.35 16.72 -6.82
N VAL A 96 -13.81 15.50 -6.93
CA VAL A 96 -14.60 14.27 -6.91
C VAL A 96 -15.40 14.15 -5.61
N THR A 97 -14.84 14.55 -4.45
CA THR A 97 -15.60 14.53 -3.18
C THR A 97 -16.87 15.35 -3.24
N SER A 98 -16.85 16.52 -3.91
CA SER A 98 -18.00 17.43 -3.98
C SER A 98 -19.17 16.83 -4.76
N ILE A 99 -18.89 15.95 -5.74
CA ILE A 99 -19.91 15.28 -6.56
C ILE A 99 -20.66 14.22 -5.76
N PHE A 100 -19.98 13.55 -4.82
CA PHE A 100 -20.52 12.40 -4.08
C PHE A 100 -21.03 12.73 -2.67
N GLY A 101 -21.27 14.01 -2.35
CA GLY A 101 -21.84 14.41 -1.05
C GLY A 101 -20.87 15.09 -0.07
N GLY A 102 -19.69 15.50 -0.54
CA GLY A 102 -18.84 16.50 0.12
C GLY A 102 -18.25 16.07 1.46
N GLU A 103 -18.82 16.54 2.57
CA GLU A 103 -18.29 16.32 3.92
C GLU A 103 -18.82 15.02 4.57
N HIS A 104 -19.91 14.45 4.04
CA HIS A 104 -20.58 13.25 4.55
C HIS A 104 -20.15 11.96 3.86
N ILE A 105 -18.87 11.85 3.47
CA ILE A 105 -18.30 10.68 2.80
C ILE A 105 -17.18 10.05 3.64
N GLY A 106 -17.05 8.72 3.53
CA GLY A 106 -16.06 7.94 4.27
C GLY A 106 -14.67 7.92 3.66
N PHE A 107 -14.42 8.66 2.59
CA PHE A 107 -13.13 8.73 1.89
C PHE A 107 -12.68 10.18 1.77
N ASP A 108 -11.37 10.40 1.67
CA ASP A 108 -10.77 11.72 1.52
C ASP A 108 -9.85 11.82 0.29
N ASN A 109 -9.29 13.01 0.07
CA ASN A 109 -8.34 13.24 -1.03
C ASN A 109 -7.13 12.31 -0.99
N ARG A 110 -6.69 11.90 0.20
CA ARG A 110 -5.56 11.00 0.35
C ARG A 110 -5.92 9.61 -0.16
N ASP A 111 -7.16 9.18 0.04
CA ASP A 111 -7.66 7.91 -0.50
C ASP A 111 -7.63 7.91 -2.03
N PHE A 112 -7.92 9.05 -2.70
CA PHE A 112 -7.80 9.16 -4.16
C PHE A 112 -6.36 8.98 -4.65
N TYR A 113 -5.40 9.69 -4.05
CA TYR A 113 -4.00 9.57 -4.44
C TYR A 113 -3.43 8.19 -4.11
N ASN A 114 -3.89 7.55 -3.04
CA ASN A 114 -3.54 6.16 -2.73
C ASN A 114 -4.08 5.20 -3.81
N HIS A 115 -5.32 5.41 -4.27
CA HIS A 115 -5.91 4.63 -5.37
C HIS A 115 -5.11 4.81 -6.66
N LEU A 116 -4.83 6.04 -7.08
CA LEU A 116 -4.03 6.34 -8.28
C LEU A 116 -2.61 5.80 -8.19
N ARG A 117 -2.00 5.80 -6.99
CA ARG A 117 -0.70 5.15 -6.75
C ARG A 117 -0.78 3.65 -6.99
N ASN A 118 -1.86 2.99 -6.55
CA ASN A 118 -2.05 1.55 -6.75
C ASN A 118 -2.37 1.22 -8.22
N VAL A 119 -3.09 2.09 -8.94
CA VAL A 119 -3.31 1.96 -10.39
C VAL A 119 -1.98 2.00 -11.12
N ARG A 120 -1.17 3.06 -10.91
CA ARG A 120 0.16 3.18 -11.52
C ARG A 120 1.07 1.99 -11.20
N HIS A 121 1.04 1.50 -9.95
CA HIS A 121 1.82 0.33 -9.58
C HIS A 121 1.44 -0.94 -10.37
N ARG A 122 0.15 -1.15 -10.64
CA ARG A 122 -0.33 -2.30 -11.43
C ARG A 122 0.01 -2.16 -12.91
N GLU A 123 -0.04 -0.95 -13.45
CA GLU A 123 0.37 -0.70 -14.84
C GLU A 123 1.88 -0.89 -15.05
N LEU A 124 2.66 -0.68 -13.99
CA LEU A 124 4.11 -0.79 -13.98
C LEU A 124 4.56 -2.14 -13.38
N ASP A 125 3.83 -3.23 -13.59
CA ASP A 125 4.13 -4.56 -13.00
C ASP A 125 5.56 -5.10 -13.29
N GLY A 126 6.30 -4.51 -14.23
CA GLY A 126 7.75 -4.77 -14.43
C GLY A 126 8.69 -3.99 -13.51
N GLY A 127 8.17 -3.03 -12.73
CA GLY A 127 8.92 -2.05 -11.95
C GLY A 127 9.31 -0.81 -12.77
N ASP A 128 9.46 0.33 -12.08
CA ASP A 128 9.78 1.63 -12.70
C ASP A 128 11.05 1.55 -13.58
N ALA A 129 12.08 0.81 -13.13
CA ALA A 129 13.34 0.64 -13.86
C ALA A 129 13.18 -0.19 -15.14
N GLN A 130 12.39 -1.26 -15.11
CA GLN A 130 12.17 -2.11 -16.29
C GLN A 130 11.36 -1.37 -17.35
N SER A 131 10.34 -0.61 -16.94
CA SER A 131 9.55 0.23 -17.85
C SER A 131 10.42 1.29 -18.54
N VAL A 132 11.34 1.92 -17.82
CA VAL A 132 12.32 2.86 -18.38
C VAL A 132 13.28 2.17 -19.35
N LEU A 133 13.79 0.98 -19.00
CA LEU A 133 14.63 0.19 -19.89
C LEU A 133 13.91 -0.21 -21.19
N ILE A 134 12.64 -0.63 -21.10
CA ILE A 134 11.81 -0.95 -22.27
C ILE A 134 11.64 0.29 -23.15
N TYR A 135 11.32 1.45 -22.55
CA TYR A 135 11.20 2.71 -23.27
C TYR A 135 12.49 3.07 -24.01
N PHE A 136 13.65 2.98 -23.33
CA PHE A 136 14.94 3.29 -23.94
C PHE A 136 15.32 2.31 -25.05
N ARG A 137 15.07 1.01 -24.89
CA ARG A 137 15.27 0.03 -25.96
C ARG A 137 14.38 0.31 -27.18
N LYS A 138 13.11 0.68 -26.95
CA LYS A 138 12.20 1.09 -28.02
C LYS A 138 12.70 2.32 -28.76
N ARG A 139 13.15 3.35 -28.02
CA ARG A 139 13.73 4.56 -28.61
C ARG A 139 15.02 4.30 -29.39
N GLN A 140 15.85 3.36 -28.95
CA GLN A 140 17.05 2.94 -29.68
C GLN A 140 16.71 2.20 -30.99
N ALA A 141 15.65 1.40 -31.00
CA ALA A 141 15.18 0.74 -32.21
C ALA A 141 14.61 1.75 -33.24
N GLU A 142 13.92 2.79 -32.76
CA GLU A 142 13.39 3.88 -33.60
C GLU A 142 14.49 4.85 -34.07
N ASN A 143 15.50 5.09 -33.23
CA ASN A 143 16.62 5.97 -33.55
C ASN A 143 17.93 5.36 -33.01
N PRO A 144 18.78 4.77 -33.88
CA PRO A 144 20.06 4.19 -33.47
C PRO A 144 21.02 5.19 -32.80
N GLN A 145 20.83 6.49 -33.03
CA GLN A 145 21.63 7.58 -32.44
C GLN A 145 21.09 8.06 -31.08
N PHE A 146 20.02 7.45 -30.55
CA PHE A 146 19.35 7.90 -29.33
C PHE A 146 20.27 8.00 -28.10
N PHE A 147 21.36 7.21 -28.06
CA PHE A 147 22.35 7.24 -26.98
C PHE A 147 23.64 8.00 -27.32
N LEU A 148 23.79 8.53 -28.54
CA LEU A 148 25.04 9.11 -29.01
C LEU A 148 25.07 10.62 -28.77
N CYS A 149 25.38 10.99 -27.53
CA CYS A 149 26.02 12.26 -27.21
C CYS A 149 26.91 12.03 -25.98
N ASN A 150 28.06 11.36 -26.18
CA ASN A 150 29.22 11.33 -25.26
C ASN A 150 30.43 10.59 -25.88
N SER A 151 30.75 10.83 -27.16
CA SER A 151 31.98 10.31 -27.76
C SER A 151 32.77 11.40 -28.49
N MET A 152 32.98 12.55 -27.84
CA MET A 152 34.03 13.49 -28.24
C MET A 152 34.57 14.23 -27.01
N ARG A 153 35.45 13.56 -26.25
CA ARG A 153 36.71 14.16 -25.81
C ARG A 153 37.70 13.10 -25.36
#